data_AF-A0A024T7Z0-F1
#
_entry.id   AF-A0A024T7Z0-F1
#
_cell.length_a   1.000
_cell.length_b   1.000
_cell.length_c   1.000
_cell.angle_alpha   90.00
_cell.angle_beta   90.00
_cell.angle_gamma   90.00
#
_symmetry.space_group_name_H-M   'P 1'
#
loop_
_entity.id
_entity.type
_entity.pdbx_description
1 polymer ?
#
loop_
_entity_poly.entity_id
_entity_poly.type
_entity_poly.pdbx_seq_one_letter_code
_entity_poly.pdbx_strand_id
1 'polypeptide(L)'
;NGVYRGLVDVNPNDPNAVHLEIMIANMDTQDYVIRASSKMIHVPASLYNTTANSLNNPVRIQLDSANGVLTRASLTKDLPLSTRINLAVGSIAWYPFDSYATLLDVQAAIGTGAFTGTKESGIPMSLRVYQPEDFDW
;
A
#
# COMPACT_ATOMS: atom_id res chain seq x y z
N ASN A 1 16.92 7.69 12.33
CA ASN A 1 16.04 6.80 13.13
C ASN A 1 14.84 7.60 13.58
N GLY A 2 13.83 7.74 12.72
CA GLY A 2 12.56 8.35 13.12
C GLY A 2 11.75 7.35 13.95
N VAL A 3 11.04 7.83 14.96
CA VAL A 3 10.03 7.02 15.66
C VAL A 3 8.73 7.13 14.86
N TYR A 4 8.08 5.99 14.64
CA TYR A 4 6.86 5.91 13.83
C TYR A 4 5.71 5.36 14.66
N ARG A 5 4.54 5.99 14.53
CA ARG A 5 3.30 5.61 15.21
C ARG A 5 2.35 4.94 14.24
N GLY A 6 1.64 3.91 14.70
CA GLY A 6 0.52 3.31 13.97
C GLY A 6 -0.68 4.25 13.93
N LEU A 7 -1.18 4.51 12.72
CA LEU A 7 -2.34 5.35 12.44
C LEU A 7 -3.63 4.53 12.37
N VAL A 8 -3.62 3.51 11.52
CA VAL A 8 -4.79 2.70 11.19
C VAL A 8 -4.35 1.26 10.96
N ASP A 9 -5.07 0.32 11.58
CA ASP A 9 -5.01 -1.10 11.27
C ASP A 9 -6.35 -1.53 10.66
N VAL A 10 -6.31 -2.00 9.40
CA VAL A 10 -7.48 -2.59 8.73
C VAL A 10 -7.28 -4.09 8.73
N ASN A 11 -8.12 -4.82 9.46
CA ASN A 11 -8.12 -6.29 9.52
C ASN A 11 -6.72 -6.91 9.79
N PRO A 12 -5.96 -6.44 10.80
CA PRO A 12 -4.53 -6.71 10.97
C PRO A 12 -4.18 -8.20 11.16
N ASN A 13 -5.17 -9.04 11.50
CA ASN A 13 -4.97 -10.43 11.89
C ASN A 13 -5.61 -11.43 10.93
N ASP A 14 -6.06 -11.01 9.74
CA ASP A 14 -6.65 -11.96 8.78
C ASP A 14 -5.57 -12.77 8.07
N PRO A 15 -5.41 -14.07 8.36
CA PRO A 15 -4.39 -14.90 7.76
C PRO A 15 -4.65 -15.18 6.27
N ASN A 16 -5.85 -14.87 5.77
CA ASN A 16 -6.25 -15.08 4.39
C ASN A 16 -6.10 -13.81 3.54
N ALA A 17 -5.71 -12.69 4.14
CA ALA A 17 -5.51 -11.42 3.46
C ALA A 17 -4.05 -11.21 3.04
N VAL A 18 -3.83 -10.38 2.01
CA VAL A 18 -2.50 -9.81 1.73
C VAL A 18 -2.23 -8.70 2.73
N HIS A 19 -1.08 -8.74 3.42
CA HIS A 19 -0.74 -7.72 4.40
C HIS A 19 0.23 -6.71 3.80
N LEU A 20 -0.16 -5.44 3.88
CA LEU A 20 0.61 -4.31 3.40
C LEU A 20 0.91 -3.37 4.58
N GLU A 21 2.18 -3.04 4.75
CA GLU A 21 2.60 -1.94 5.61
C GLU A 21 2.79 -0.70 4.75
N ILE A 22 2.15 0.40 5.12
CA ILE A 22 2.20 1.68 4.43
C ILE A 22 2.81 2.71 5.39
N MET A 23 3.81 3.44 4.94
CA MET A 23 4.36 4.59 5.62
C MET A 23 3.90 5.85 4.90
N ILE A 24 3.15 6.70 5.58
CA ILE A 24 2.87 8.06 5.14
C ILE A 24 4.04 8.92 5.61
N ALA A 25 4.82 9.42 4.66
CA ALA A 25 5.93 10.31 4.92
C ALA A 25 5.47 11.77 5.01
N ASN A 26 6.43 12.69 5.01
CA ASN A 26 6.18 14.11 5.11
C ASN A 26 5.44 14.67 3.87
N MET A 27 4.82 15.84 4.08
CA MET A 27 4.28 16.65 3.00
C MET A 27 5.41 17.33 2.22
N ASP A 28 5.32 17.28 0.90
CA ASP A 28 6.06 18.13 0.00
C ASP A 28 5.30 19.44 -0.17
N THR A 29 5.77 20.52 0.46
CA THR A 29 5.12 21.84 0.44
C THR A 29 5.28 22.58 -0.88
N GLN A 30 6.17 22.11 -1.78
CA GLN A 30 6.31 22.69 -3.12
C GLN A 30 5.29 22.10 -4.08
N ASP A 31 5.13 20.77 -4.02
CA ASP A 31 4.28 20.00 -4.93
C ASP A 31 2.86 19.77 -4.38
N TYR A 32 2.57 20.13 -3.13
CA TYR A 32 1.28 19.92 -2.44
C TYR A 32 0.87 18.44 -2.38
N VAL A 33 1.86 17.56 -2.21
CA VAL A 33 1.66 16.10 -2.18
C VAL A 33 2.24 15.47 -0.92
N ILE A 34 1.59 14.40 -0.49
CA ILE A 34 2.06 13.52 0.57
C ILE A 34 2.76 12.35 -0.09
N ARG A 35 3.96 12.02 0.37
CA ARG A 35 4.64 10.82 -0.13
C ARG A 35 4.23 9.64 0.73
N ALA A 36 3.83 8.54 0.10
CA ALA A 36 3.61 7.30 0.81
C ALA A 36 4.41 6.18 0.16
N SER A 37 4.96 5.31 0.98
CA SER A 37 5.58 4.08 0.51
C SER A 37 4.92 2.89 1.17
N SER A 38 4.88 1.77 0.46
CA SER A 38 4.37 0.53 1.03
C SER A 38 5.32 -0.62 0.78
N LYS A 39 5.21 -1.65 1.61
CA LYS A 39 5.81 -2.96 1.38
C LYS A 39 4.80 -4.05 1.72
N MET A 40 4.81 -5.11 0.92
CA MET A 40 4.07 -6.32 1.22
C MET A 40 4.86 -7.16 2.23
N ILE A 41 4.24 -7.48 3.36
CA ILE A 41 4.89 -8.25 4.43
C ILE A 41 4.34 -9.68 4.53
N HIS A 42 3.15 -9.93 3.99
CA HIS A 42 2.53 -11.25 3.99
C HIS A 42 1.74 -11.49 2.72
N VAL A 43 1.90 -12.70 2.18
CA VAL A 43 1.06 -13.26 1.12
C VAL A 43 0.35 -14.48 1.71
N PRO A 44 -0.98 -14.57 1.62
CA PRO A 44 -1.73 -15.67 2.20
C PRO A 44 -1.42 -16.99 1.46
N ALA A 45 -1.50 -18.10 2.19
CA ALA A 45 -1.17 -19.43 1.67
C ALA A 45 -2.07 -19.85 0.48
N SER A 46 -3.29 -19.33 0.39
CA SER A 46 -4.18 -19.56 -0.76
C SER A 46 -3.59 -19.06 -2.08
N LEU A 47 -2.74 -18.04 -2.05
CA LEU A 47 -2.10 -17.43 -3.21
C LEU A 47 -0.69 -17.95 -3.45
N TYR A 48 -0.15 -18.79 -2.55
CA TYR A 48 1.25 -19.18 -2.56
C TYR A 48 1.43 -20.71 -2.48
N ASN A 49 2.17 -21.25 -3.45
CA ASN A 49 2.58 -22.64 -3.42
C ASN A 49 3.90 -22.78 -2.66
N THR A 50 3.85 -23.38 -1.48
CA THR A 50 5.02 -23.59 -0.62
C THR A 50 6.00 -24.62 -1.19
N THR A 51 5.52 -25.63 -1.90
CA THR A 51 6.36 -26.66 -2.53
C THR A 51 7.14 -26.11 -3.72
N ALA A 52 6.49 -25.29 -4.55
CA ALA A 52 7.10 -24.67 -5.72
C ALA A 52 7.74 -23.30 -5.43
N ASN A 53 7.71 -22.86 -4.16
CA ASN A 53 8.19 -21.56 -3.70
C ASN A 53 7.73 -20.36 -4.57
N SER A 54 6.50 -20.42 -5.11
CA SER A 54 6.00 -19.47 -6.12
C SER A 54 4.51 -19.17 -5.97
N LEU A 55 4.06 -18.06 -6.56
CA LEU A 55 2.65 -17.66 -6.52
C LEU A 55 1.77 -18.56 -7.39
N ASN A 56 0.58 -18.91 -6.91
CA ASN A 56 -0.41 -19.66 -7.69
C ASN A 56 -0.90 -18.84 -8.88
N ASN A 57 -1.15 -17.55 -8.67
CA ASN A 57 -1.58 -16.60 -9.68
C ASN A 57 -0.85 -15.26 -9.49
N PRO A 58 -0.69 -14.43 -10.53
CA PRO A 58 -0.19 -13.07 -10.35
C PRO A 58 -1.05 -12.29 -9.35
N VAL A 59 -0.40 -11.51 -8.50
CA VAL A 59 -1.05 -10.62 -7.53
C VAL A 59 -0.70 -9.20 -7.91
N ARG A 60 -1.71 -8.36 -8.16
CA ARG A 60 -1.54 -6.94 -8.38
C ARG A 60 -1.92 -6.19 -7.11
N ILE A 61 -1.06 -5.25 -6.72
CA ILE A 61 -1.36 -4.23 -5.71
C ILE A 61 -1.35 -2.87 -6.40
N GLN A 62 -2.33 -2.05 -6.07
CA GLN A 62 -2.39 -0.65 -6.43
C GLN A 62 -2.46 0.18 -5.14
N LEU A 63 -1.62 1.20 -5.09
CA LEU A 63 -1.53 2.19 -4.02
C LEU A 63 -1.64 3.57 -4.67
N ASP A 64 -2.85 4.11 -4.68
CA ASP A 64 -3.21 5.32 -5.42
C ASP A 64 -2.78 5.21 -6.90
N SER A 65 -1.88 6.08 -7.37
CA SER A 65 -1.33 6.05 -8.72
C SER A 65 -0.23 5.00 -8.95
N ALA A 66 0.37 4.46 -7.88
CA ALA A 66 1.41 3.44 -7.97
C ALA A 66 0.79 2.05 -8.10
N ASN A 67 1.36 1.20 -8.96
CA ASN A 67 0.95 -0.19 -9.07
C ASN A 67 2.17 -1.10 -9.15
N GLY A 68 1.98 -2.34 -8.70
CA GLY A 68 2.98 -3.39 -8.83
C GLY A 68 2.33 -4.75 -8.97
N VAL A 69 3.04 -5.66 -9.63
CA VAL A 69 2.57 -7.02 -9.88
C VAL A 69 3.65 -8.00 -9.41
N LEU A 70 3.26 -8.90 -8.52
CA LEU A 70 4.03 -10.10 -8.21
C LEU A 70 3.56 -11.22 -9.11
N THR A 71 4.50 -11.92 -9.74
CA THR A 71 4.24 -13.05 -10.64
C THR A 71 4.93 -14.31 -10.12
N ARG A 72 4.70 -15.45 -10.79
CA ARG A 72 5.44 -16.69 -10.52
C ARG A 72 6.96 -16.53 -10.65
N ALA A 73 7.42 -15.61 -11.50
CA ALA A 73 8.84 -15.35 -11.72
C ALA A 73 9.44 -14.36 -10.72
N SER A 74 8.63 -13.73 -9.86
CA SER A 74 9.12 -12.80 -8.85
C SER A 74 10.01 -13.53 -7.85
N LEU A 75 11.26 -13.08 -7.73
CA LEU A 75 12.27 -13.66 -6.84
C LEU A 75 12.01 -13.33 -5.37
N THR A 76 11.24 -12.28 -5.11
CA THR A 76 10.88 -11.79 -3.78
C THR A 76 9.37 -11.64 -3.67
N LYS A 77 8.88 -11.71 -2.43
CA LYS A 77 7.49 -11.36 -2.07
C LYS A 77 7.35 -9.88 -1.72
N ASP A 78 8.47 -9.19 -1.58
CA ASP A 78 8.51 -7.77 -1.31
C ASP A 78 8.07 -7.02 -2.56
N LEU A 79 6.97 -6.28 -2.44
CA LEU A 79 6.49 -5.37 -3.46
C LEU A 79 6.55 -3.93 -2.93
N PRO A 80 7.74 -3.29 -2.96
CA PRO A 80 7.85 -1.91 -2.55
C PRO A 80 7.15 -1.01 -3.58
N LEU A 81 6.20 -0.20 -3.12
CA LEU A 81 5.55 0.83 -3.94
C LEU A 81 5.82 2.20 -3.32
N SER A 82 5.92 3.22 -4.16
CA SER A 82 6.04 4.61 -3.75
C SER A 82 5.05 5.43 -4.56
N THR A 83 4.24 6.23 -3.89
CA THR A 83 3.20 7.04 -4.50
C THR A 83 3.21 8.46 -3.95
N ARG A 84 2.57 9.35 -4.70
CA ARG A 84 2.27 10.73 -4.29
C ARG A 84 0.75 10.83 -4.15
N ILE A 85 0.30 11.21 -2.96
CA ILE A 85 -1.12 11.36 -2.64
C ILE A 85 -1.42 12.86 -2.58
N ASN A 86 -2.45 13.29 -3.31
CA ASN A 86 -2.87 14.69 -3.29
C ASN A 86 -3.65 15.01 -2.01
N LEU A 87 -3.61 16.27 -1.60
CA LEU A 87 -4.49 16.79 -0.55
C LEU A 87 -5.94 16.85 -1.08
N ALA A 88 -6.86 16.28 -0.32
CA ALA A 88 -8.30 16.38 -0.60
C ALA A 88 -8.89 17.65 0.02
N VAL A 89 -8.46 17.99 1.24
CA VAL A 89 -8.88 19.19 1.99
C VAL A 89 -7.70 19.72 2.79
N GLY A 90 -7.58 21.05 2.88
CA GLY A 90 -6.56 21.73 3.66
C GLY A 90 -5.82 22.79 2.84
N SER A 91 -5.10 23.68 3.53
CA SER A 91 -4.20 24.67 2.95
C SER A 91 -2.81 24.43 3.54
N ILE A 92 -1.74 24.55 2.75
CA ILE A 92 -0.38 24.49 3.29
C ILE A 92 0.08 25.82 3.91
N ALA A 93 -0.80 26.82 3.98
CA ALA A 93 -0.45 28.18 4.40
C ALA A 93 0.18 28.22 5.80
N TRP A 94 -0.20 27.31 6.70
CA TRP A 94 0.37 27.22 8.04
C TRP A 94 1.02 25.87 8.34
N TYR A 95 1.56 25.17 7.34
CA TYR A 95 2.29 23.92 7.61
C TYR A 95 3.41 24.10 8.65
N PRO A 96 3.50 23.25 9.70
CA PRO A 96 2.77 22.00 9.93
C PRO A 96 1.54 22.11 10.88
N PHE A 97 1.03 23.32 11.14
CA PHE A 97 -0.03 23.57 12.14
C PHE A 97 -1.46 23.39 11.62
N ASP A 98 -1.68 23.44 10.30
CA ASP A 98 -3.00 23.22 9.69
C ASP A 98 -3.40 21.74 9.72
N SER A 99 -4.70 21.46 9.72
CA SER A 99 -5.23 20.09 9.56
C SER A 99 -5.43 19.76 8.08
N TYR A 100 -5.11 18.52 7.72
CA TYR A 100 -5.16 18.05 6.33
C TYR A 100 -6.04 16.82 6.22
N ALA A 101 -6.74 16.66 5.10
CA ALA A 101 -7.38 15.40 4.74
C ALA A 101 -6.83 14.91 3.41
N THR A 102 -6.56 13.61 3.35
CA THR A 102 -6.12 12.95 2.13
C THR A 102 -6.89 11.64 1.96
N LEU A 103 -7.02 11.19 0.72
CA LEU A 103 -7.63 9.91 0.39
C LEU A 103 -6.55 8.98 -0.14
N LEU A 104 -6.34 7.86 0.55
CA LEU A 104 -5.45 6.80 0.10
C LEU A 104 -6.29 5.64 -0.43
N ASP A 105 -6.31 5.47 -1.75
CA ASP A 105 -6.90 4.30 -2.38
C ASP A 105 -5.90 3.14 -2.40
N VAL A 106 -6.33 1.99 -1.91
CA VAL A 106 -5.54 0.76 -1.92
C VAL A 106 -6.40 -0.35 -2.49
N GLN A 107 -5.86 -1.10 -3.44
CA GLN A 107 -6.56 -2.21 -4.07
C GLN A 107 -5.62 -3.40 -4.26
N ALA A 108 -6.15 -4.60 -4.07
CA ALA A 108 -5.45 -5.84 -4.40
C ALA A 108 -6.34 -6.75 -5.23
N ALA A 109 -5.75 -7.35 -6.26
CA ALA A 109 -6.44 -8.28 -7.14
C ALA A 109 -5.56 -9.46 -7.53
N ILE A 110 -6.19 -10.59 -7.82
CA ILE A 110 -5.57 -11.72 -8.53
C ILE A 110 -5.75 -11.50 -10.02
N GLY A 111 -4.68 -11.77 -10.77
CA GLY A 111 -4.62 -11.66 -12.22
C GLY A 111 -3.99 -10.36 -12.69
N THR A 112 -3.70 -10.30 -13.99
CA THR A 112 -3.04 -9.17 -14.67
C THR A 112 -4.01 -8.26 -15.43
N GLY A 113 -5.31 -8.54 -15.40
CA GLY A 113 -6.31 -7.59 -15.87
C GLY A 113 -6.59 -7.51 -17.36
N ALA A 114 -7.31 -6.44 -17.71
CA ALA A 114 -7.80 -6.14 -19.06
C ALA A 114 -6.69 -6.06 -20.13
N PHE A 115 -5.43 -5.85 -19.72
CA PHE A 115 -4.27 -5.87 -20.62
C PHE A 115 -3.90 -7.30 -21.09
N THR A 116 -4.30 -8.34 -20.36
CA THR A 116 -4.08 -9.75 -20.72
C THR A 116 -5.37 -10.53 -20.95
N GLY A 117 -6.54 -9.87 -20.92
CA GLY A 117 -7.85 -10.50 -21.07
C GLY A 117 -8.24 -11.44 -19.92
N THR A 118 -7.51 -11.42 -18.80
CA THR A 118 -7.74 -12.30 -17.66
C THR A 118 -8.63 -11.60 -16.64
N LYS A 119 -9.70 -12.26 -16.19
CA LYS A 119 -10.64 -11.67 -15.22
C LYS A 119 -9.91 -11.36 -13.91
N GLU A 120 -9.92 -10.09 -13.52
CA GLU A 120 -9.48 -9.67 -12.19
C GLU A 120 -10.51 -10.08 -11.14
N SER A 121 -10.02 -10.58 -10.00
CA SER A 121 -10.82 -10.79 -8.81
C SER A 121 -10.16 -10.08 -7.64
N GLY A 122 -10.91 -9.21 -6.96
CA GLY A 122 -10.45 -8.58 -5.73
C GLY A 122 -10.09 -9.63 -4.68
N ILE A 123 -9.08 -9.33 -3.87
CA ILE A 123 -8.67 -10.16 -2.74
C ILE A 123 -8.70 -9.37 -1.43
N PRO A 124 -8.95 -10.05 -0.30
CA PRO A 124 -8.91 -9.40 1.00
C PRO A 124 -7.52 -8.82 1.29
N MET A 125 -7.52 -7.65 1.91
CA MET A 125 -6.31 -6.95 2.34
C MET A 125 -6.35 -6.66 3.84
N SER A 126 -5.16 -6.71 4.43
CA SER A 126 -4.85 -6.22 5.75
C SER A 126 -3.86 -5.07 5.58
N LEU A 127 -4.16 -3.93 6.18
CA LEU A 127 -3.35 -2.73 6.04
C LEU A 127 -2.89 -2.28 7.43
N ARG A 128 -1.62 -1.92 7.53
CA ARG A 128 -1.10 -1.17 8.65
C ARG A 128 -0.46 0.12 8.16
N VAL A 129 -0.99 1.24 8.60
CA VAL A 129 -0.54 2.57 8.20
C VAL A 129 0.28 3.19 9.32
N TYR A 130 1.45 3.74 8.99
CA TYR A 130 2.37 4.39 9.89
C TYR A 130 2.59 5.86 9.50
N GLN A 131 2.87 6.71 10.48
CA GLN A 131 3.33 8.08 10.30
C GLN A 131 4.54 8.38 11.19
N PRO A 132 5.36 9.39 10.86
CA PRO A 132 6.32 9.97 11.81
C PRO A 132 5.61 10.46 13.07
N GLU A 133 6.19 10.19 14.25
CA GLU A 133 5.61 10.62 15.54
C GLU A 133 5.54 12.15 15.67
N ASP A 134 6.48 12.87 15.06
CA ASP A 134 6.56 14.33 15.09
C ASP A 134 5.50 15.02 14.21
N PHE A 135 4.60 14.25 13.59
CA PHE A 135 3.57 14.72 12.69
C PHE A 135 2.21 14.15 13.10
N ASP A 136 1.20 15.01 13.26
CA ASP A 136 -0.19 14.60 13.47
C ASP A 136 -0.97 14.87 12.18
N TRP A 137 -1.43 13.80 11.54
CA TRP A 137 -2.35 13.82 10.40
C TRP A 137 -3.81 13.90 10.87
#